data_AF-A0AAV6C7F4-F1
#
_entry.id   AF-A0AAV6C7F4-F1
#
_cell.length_a   1.000
_cell.length_b   1.000
_cell.length_c   1.000
_cell.angle_alpha   90.00
_cell.angle_beta   90.00
_cell.angle_gamma   90.00
#
_symmetry.space_group_name_H-M   'P 1'
#
loop_
_entity.id
_entity.type
_entity.pdbx_description
1 polymer ?
#
loop_
_entity_poly.entity_id
_entity_poly.type
_entity_poly.pdbx_seq_one_letter_code
_entity_poly.pdbx_strand_id
1 'polypeptide(L)'
;MRRKEKKEVRNHGRGSRGISRREFARRAAVAAAGISAAPLGVFTGAVGSPAPAQQPPAEKLSAAGQAEAAAKTQYLLATYGARLTDAQQKDLRRLIKEGVAPLEELRKYALSNGIQPATVLRLYPEPQPKSKMPAKPGARGGR
;
A
#
# COMPACT_ATOMS: atom_id res chain seq x y z
N MET A 1 -20.74 29.47 66.23
CA MET A 1 -21.30 28.21 65.67
C MET A 1 -20.44 27.73 64.51
N ARG A 2 -20.00 26.47 64.57
CA ARG A 2 -19.08 25.80 63.65
C ARG A 2 -19.70 25.63 62.25
N ARG A 3 -18.96 25.96 61.18
CA ARG A 3 -19.15 25.32 59.87
C ARG A 3 -17.84 24.67 59.44
N LYS A 4 -17.93 23.35 59.36
CA LYS A 4 -16.86 22.41 59.01
C LYS A 4 -16.53 22.50 57.51
N GLU A 5 -15.29 22.14 57.22
CA GLU A 5 -14.71 21.87 55.90
C GLU A 5 -15.63 21.11 54.95
N LYS A 6 -15.50 21.42 53.65
CA LYS A 6 -15.66 20.42 52.60
C LYS A 6 -14.48 20.57 51.62
N LYS A 7 -13.41 19.83 51.91
CA LYS A 7 -12.32 19.54 50.96
C LYS A 7 -12.92 18.69 49.83
N GLU A 8 -13.03 19.26 48.65
CA GLU A 8 -13.32 18.51 47.44
C GLU A 8 -11.99 18.19 46.74
N VAL A 9 -11.37 17.09 47.15
CA VAL A 9 -10.25 16.48 46.41
C VAL A 9 -10.86 15.82 45.19
N ARG A 10 -10.87 16.53 44.07
CA ARG A 10 -11.20 15.94 42.77
C ARG A 10 -10.06 15.03 42.32
N ASN A 11 -10.14 13.78 42.75
CA ASN A 11 -9.46 12.64 42.13
C ASN A 11 -9.99 12.49 40.69
N HIS A 12 -9.32 13.10 39.73
CA HIS A 12 -9.52 12.74 38.34
C HIS A 12 -8.76 11.43 38.09
N GLY A 13 -9.56 10.39 37.88
CA GLY A 13 -9.13 9.02 37.71
C GLY A 13 -8.09 8.86 36.60
N ARG A 14 -7.30 7.80 36.79
CA ARG A 14 -6.34 7.23 35.85
C ARG A 14 -6.88 7.26 34.41
N GLY A 15 -6.47 8.28 33.65
CA GLY A 15 -6.61 8.31 32.21
C GLY A 15 -5.68 7.28 31.59
N SER A 16 -6.23 6.44 30.74
CA SER A 16 -5.54 5.53 29.81
C SER A 16 -4.07 5.89 29.54
N ARG A 17 -3.18 4.97 29.94
CA ARG A 17 -1.72 5.01 29.76
C ARG A 17 -1.33 4.84 28.28
N GLY A 18 -1.74 5.78 27.44
CA GLY A 18 -1.31 5.88 26.05
C GLY A 18 -0.04 6.72 25.95
N ILE A 19 0.96 6.24 25.22
CA ILE A 19 2.20 6.98 24.94
C ILE A 19 1.83 8.25 24.15
N SER A 20 2.22 9.42 24.63
CA SER A 20 2.01 10.69 23.91
C SER A 20 2.87 10.73 22.64
N ARG A 21 2.38 11.34 21.55
CA ARG A 21 3.16 11.51 20.30
C ARG A 21 4.54 12.11 20.54
N ARG A 22 4.64 13.06 21.49
CA ARG A 22 5.91 13.71 21.87
C ARG A 22 6.83 12.75 22.62
N GLU A 23 6.27 11.90 23.47
CA GLU A 23 7.02 10.90 24.21
C GLU A 23 7.50 9.77 23.29
N PHE A 24 6.65 9.35 22.35
CA PHE A 24 7.00 8.42 21.29
C PHE A 24 8.15 8.97 20.43
N ALA A 25 8.05 10.22 19.96
CA ALA A 25 9.10 10.85 19.15
C ALA A 25 10.44 10.95 19.90
N ARG A 26 10.41 11.29 21.20
CA ARG A 26 11.61 11.32 22.04
C ARG A 26 12.24 9.93 22.18
N ARG A 27 11.42 8.90 22.44
CA ARG A 27 11.90 7.52 22.55
C ARG A 27 12.44 6.99 21.22
N ALA A 28 11.77 7.29 20.10
CA ALA A 28 12.20 6.90 18.76
C ALA A 28 13.51 7.58 18.34
N ALA A 29 13.69 8.87 18.65
CA ALA A 29 14.93 9.60 18.34
C ALA A 29 16.13 9.03 19.11
N VAL A 30 15.96 8.67 20.39
CA VAL A 30 17.03 8.03 21.18
C VAL A 30 17.33 6.63 20.66
N ALA A 31 16.32 5.84 20.28
CA ALA A 31 16.53 4.52 19.68
C ALA A 31 17.25 4.60 18.33
N ALA A 32 16.92 5.58 17.48
CA ALA A 32 17.57 5.79 16.18
C ALA A 32 19.02 6.27 16.32
N ALA A 33 19.30 7.13 17.31
CA ALA A 33 20.66 7.62 17.58
C ALA A 33 21.63 6.53 18.09
N GLY A 34 21.11 5.42 18.63
CA GLY A 34 21.93 4.28 19.05
C GLY A 34 22.40 3.37 17.90
N ILE A 35 21.78 3.46 16.71
CA ILE A 35 22.11 2.60 15.56
C ILE A 35 23.37 3.08 14.82
N SER A 36 23.70 4.37 14.91
CA SER A 36 24.86 4.96 14.20
C SER A 36 26.21 4.78 14.91
N ALA A 37 26.24 4.29 16.15
CA ALA A 37 27.46 4.14 16.94
C ALA A 37 27.68 2.72 17.49
N ALA A 38 26.92 1.73 17.03
CA ALA A 38 27.14 0.34 17.39
C ALA A 38 27.99 -0.37 16.30
N PRO A 39 29.03 -1.14 16.68
CA PRO A 39 29.69 -2.03 15.73
C PRO A 39 28.65 -3.01 15.17
N LEU A 40 28.73 -3.31 13.87
CA LEU A 40 27.79 -4.06 13.03
C LEU A 40 27.52 -5.54 13.46
N GLY A 41 27.69 -5.89 14.72
CA GLY A 41 27.64 -7.27 15.23
C GLY A 41 26.52 -7.61 16.21
N VAL A 42 25.59 -6.70 16.52
CA VAL A 42 24.52 -6.97 17.52
C VAL A 42 23.12 -6.77 16.93
N PHE A 43 22.84 -7.44 15.80
CA PHE A 43 21.47 -7.80 15.42
C PHE A 43 21.22 -9.24 15.87
N THR A 44 20.99 -9.47 17.16
CA THR A 44 20.54 -10.76 17.71
C THR A 44 19.07 -10.75 18.11
N GLY A 45 18.26 -9.92 17.44
CA GLY A 45 16.84 -10.19 17.29
C GLY A 45 16.68 -11.06 16.04
N ALA A 46 16.21 -12.30 16.21
CA ALA A 46 15.96 -13.25 15.14
C ALA A 46 14.91 -12.75 14.14
N VAL A 47 15.28 -11.80 13.29
CA VAL A 47 14.85 -11.79 11.91
C VAL A 47 15.84 -12.70 11.21
N GLY A 48 15.44 -13.95 11.02
CA GLY A 48 16.13 -14.81 10.07
C GLY A 48 16.34 -13.97 8.81
N SER A 49 17.58 -13.96 8.29
CA SER A 49 17.77 -13.60 6.89
C SER A 49 16.62 -14.25 6.12
N PRO A 50 15.91 -13.55 5.22
CA PRO A 50 15.10 -14.29 4.27
C PRO A 50 16.08 -15.28 3.65
N ALA A 51 15.92 -16.56 3.98
CA ALA A 51 16.62 -17.62 3.30
C ALA A 51 16.48 -17.29 1.82
N PRO A 52 17.55 -17.40 1.00
CA PRO A 52 17.43 -17.14 -0.42
C PRO A 52 16.18 -17.87 -0.87
N ALA A 53 15.14 -17.10 -1.24
CA ALA A 53 13.88 -17.68 -1.62
C ALA A 53 14.27 -18.66 -2.71
N GLN A 54 14.07 -19.94 -2.45
CA GLN A 54 14.49 -21.00 -3.33
C GLN A 54 13.61 -20.82 -4.55
N GLN A 55 14.08 -20.00 -5.50
CA GLN A 55 13.37 -19.71 -6.72
C GLN A 55 13.22 -21.08 -7.37
N PRO A 56 11.99 -21.55 -7.60
CA PRO A 56 11.80 -22.78 -8.35
C PRO A 56 12.58 -22.63 -9.66
N PRO A 57 13.26 -23.70 -10.10
CA PRO A 57 14.13 -23.63 -11.28
C PRO A 57 13.36 -22.96 -12.40
N ALA A 58 13.95 -21.93 -12.99
CA ALA A 58 13.31 -21.12 -14.01
C ALA A 58 12.74 -22.02 -15.09
N GLU A 59 11.41 -22.16 -15.11
CA GLU A 59 10.72 -22.83 -16.19
C GLU A 59 11.10 -22.12 -17.49
N LYS A 60 11.45 -22.91 -18.52
CA LYS A 60 11.82 -22.35 -19.81
C LYS A 60 10.61 -21.57 -20.35
N LEU A 61 10.75 -20.25 -20.42
CA LEU A 61 9.78 -19.35 -21.04
C LEU A 61 9.34 -19.89 -22.40
N SER A 62 8.04 -19.79 -22.68
CA SER A 62 7.52 -20.14 -24.00
C SER A 62 8.14 -19.25 -25.10
N ALA A 63 7.98 -19.63 -26.37
CA ALA A 63 8.47 -18.79 -27.47
C ALA A 63 7.85 -17.37 -27.43
N ALA A 64 6.58 -17.27 -27.06
CA ALA A 64 5.89 -16.00 -26.88
C ALA A 64 6.46 -15.20 -25.70
N GLY A 65 6.72 -15.85 -24.56
CA GLY A 65 7.35 -15.21 -23.39
C GLY A 65 8.77 -14.74 -23.66
N GLN A 66 9.55 -15.47 -24.46
CA GLN A 66 10.88 -15.04 -24.88
C GLN A 66 10.82 -13.80 -25.78
N ALA A 67 9.88 -13.77 -26.74
CA ALA A 67 9.65 -12.60 -27.59
C ALA A 67 9.20 -11.38 -26.77
N GLU A 68 8.31 -11.58 -25.79
CA GLU A 68 7.88 -10.50 -24.88
C GLU A 68 9.03 -9.97 -24.03
N ALA A 69 9.85 -10.85 -23.45
CA ALA A 69 11.01 -10.46 -22.66
C ALA A 69 12.02 -9.67 -23.51
N ALA A 70 12.25 -10.08 -24.76
CA ALA A 70 13.12 -9.38 -25.70
C ALA A 70 12.57 -7.98 -26.06
N ALA A 71 11.28 -7.89 -26.39
CA ALA A 71 10.62 -6.63 -26.72
C ALA A 71 10.67 -5.64 -25.55
N LYS A 72 10.35 -6.09 -24.32
CA LYS A 72 10.45 -5.27 -23.10
C LYS A 72 11.87 -4.80 -22.83
N THR A 73 12.84 -5.69 -22.98
CA THR A 73 14.25 -5.35 -22.83
C THR A 73 14.66 -4.27 -23.82
N GLN A 74 14.32 -4.44 -25.09
CA GLN A 74 14.66 -3.47 -26.14
C GLN A 74 14.04 -2.11 -25.86
N TYR A 75 12.76 -2.06 -25.49
CA TYR A 75 12.08 -0.82 -25.15
C TYR A 75 12.75 -0.09 -23.97
N LEU A 76 13.06 -0.83 -22.89
CA LEU A 76 13.69 -0.25 -21.70
C LEU A 76 15.12 0.23 -21.96
N LEU A 77 15.90 -0.51 -22.76
CA LEU A 77 17.24 -0.08 -23.14
C LEU A 77 17.22 1.09 -24.12
N ALA A 78 16.26 1.17 -25.03
CA ALA A 78 16.08 2.33 -25.90
C ALA A 78 15.72 3.59 -25.11
N THR A 79 14.88 3.45 -24.08
CA THR A 79 14.39 4.59 -23.28
C THR A 79 15.38 5.02 -22.21
N TYR A 80 16.03 4.07 -21.54
CA TYR A 80 16.82 4.31 -20.33
C TYR A 80 18.25 3.77 -20.39
N GLY A 81 18.67 3.13 -21.47
CA GLY A 81 19.96 2.45 -21.57
C GLY A 81 21.16 3.36 -21.32
N ALA A 82 21.09 4.63 -21.74
CA ALA A 82 22.15 5.62 -21.51
C ALA A 82 22.43 5.91 -20.01
N ARG A 83 21.49 5.57 -19.11
CA ARG A 83 21.63 5.76 -17.66
C ARG A 83 22.10 4.51 -16.93
N LEU A 84 22.22 3.38 -17.64
CA LEU A 84 22.48 2.08 -17.04
C LEU A 84 23.88 1.59 -17.41
N THR A 85 24.61 1.11 -16.41
CA THR A 85 25.88 0.41 -16.64
C THR A 85 25.64 -0.95 -17.29
N ASP A 86 26.65 -1.53 -17.93
CA ASP A 86 26.53 -2.85 -18.57
C ASP A 86 26.10 -3.94 -17.58
N ALA A 87 26.59 -3.86 -16.33
CA ALA A 87 26.16 -4.75 -15.26
C ALA A 87 24.67 -4.61 -14.95
N GLN A 88 24.16 -3.37 -14.86
CA GLN A 88 22.74 -3.10 -14.64
C GLN A 88 21.88 -3.52 -15.84
N GLN A 89 22.37 -3.35 -17.06
CA GLN A 89 21.66 -3.81 -18.26
C GLN A 89 21.55 -5.34 -18.30
N LYS A 90 22.60 -6.06 -17.89
CA LYS A 90 22.59 -7.52 -17.75
C LYS A 90 21.58 -7.96 -16.69
N ASP A 91 21.57 -7.30 -15.54
CA ASP A 91 20.61 -7.59 -14.48
C ASP A 91 19.17 -7.27 -14.88
N LEU A 92 18.94 -6.19 -15.61
CA LEU A 92 17.63 -5.84 -16.16
C LEU A 92 17.10 -6.94 -17.09
N ARG A 93 17.95 -7.48 -17.97
CA ARG A 93 17.58 -8.63 -18.83
C ARG A 93 17.21 -9.86 -18.01
N ARG A 94 17.94 -10.14 -16.93
CA ARG A 94 17.64 -11.25 -16.00
C ARG A 94 16.29 -11.03 -15.32
N LEU A 95 16.08 -9.87 -14.72
CA LEU A 95 14.85 -9.52 -14.01
C LEU A 95 13.61 -9.57 -14.92
N ILE A 96 13.72 -9.11 -16.16
CA ILE A 96 12.60 -9.19 -17.11
C ILE A 96 12.24 -10.64 -17.40
N LYS A 97 13.23 -11.51 -17.64
CA LYS A 97 12.97 -12.95 -17.87
C LYS A 97 12.31 -13.59 -16.66
N GLU A 98 12.82 -13.31 -15.46
CA GLU A 98 12.24 -13.79 -14.20
C GLU A 98 10.81 -13.26 -13.98
N GLY A 99 10.52 -12.03 -14.39
CA GLY A 99 9.19 -11.44 -14.28
C GLY A 99 8.18 -11.95 -15.30
N VAL A 100 8.61 -12.38 -16.49
CA VAL A 100 7.70 -12.92 -17.51
C VAL A 100 7.18 -14.30 -17.14
N ALA A 101 7.98 -15.15 -16.48
CA ALA A 101 7.58 -16.50 -16.09
C ALA A 101 6.28 -16.54 -15.25
N PRO A 102 6.15 -15.81 -14.11
CA PRO A 102 4.90 -15.80 -13.35
C PRO A 102 3.74 -15.13 -14.12
N LEU A 103 4.03 -14.22 -15.06
CA LEU A 103 2.98 -13.63 -15.90
C LEU A 103 2.41 -14.64 -16.90
N GLU A 104 3.22 -15.56 -17.43
CA GLU A 104 2.72 -16.65 -18.28
C GLU A 104 1.77 -17.56 -17.50
N GLU A 105 2.10 -17.87 -16.24
CA GLU A 105 1.22 -18.65 -15.37
C GLU A 105 -0.09 -17.92 -15.09
N LEU A 106 -0.02 -16.63 -14.73
CA LEU A 106 -1.21 -15.81 -14.49
C LEU A 106 -2.12 -15.67 -15.71
N ARG A 107 -1.58 -15.77 -16.93
CA ARG A 107 -2.36 -15.73 -18.18
C ARG A 107 -3.08 -17.03 -18.50
N LYS A 108 -2.70 -18.16 -17.90
CA LYS A 108 -3.40 -19.44 -18.09
C LYS A 108 -4.80 -19.41 -17.47
N TYR A 109 -5.03 -18.55 -16.48
CA TYR A 109 -6.35 -18.40 -15.88
C TYR A 109 -7.33 -17.77 -16.87
N ALA A 110 -8.43 -18.47 -17.13
CA ALA A 110 -9.53 -17.95 -17.94
C ALA A 110 -10.22 -16.81 -17.18
N LEU A 111 -10.01 -15.58 -17.65
CA LEU A 111 -10.69 -14.42 -17.09
C LEU A 111 -12.05 -14.28 -17.78
N SER A 112 -13.15 -14.45 -17.03
CA SER A 112 -14.44 -13.91 -17.44
C SER A 112 -14.42 -12.40 -17.15
N ASN A 113 -13.70 -11.62 -17.95
CA ASN A 113 -13.66 -10.15 -17.87
C ASN A 113 -15.01 -9.53 -18.32
N GLY A 114 -16.12 -10.07 -17.84
CA GLY A 114 -17.48 -9.52 -17.99
C GLY A 114 -17.81 -8.46 -16.94
N ILE A 115 -16.91 -8.20 -15.99
CA ILE A 115 -17.08 -7.11 -15.02
C ILE A 115 -16.50 -5.84 -15.65
N GLN A 116 -17.40 -5.03 -16.22
CA GLN A 116 -17.07 -3.67 -16.62
C GLN A 116 -16.51 -2.89 -15.41
N PRO A 117 -15.62 -1.90 -15.63
CA PRO A 117 -15.16 -1.06 -14.53
C PRO A 117 -16.36 -0.49 -13.76
N ALA A 118 -16.25 -0.43 -12.43
CA ALA A 118 -17.31 0.05 -11.54
C ALA A 118 -17.82 1.47 -11.92
N THR A 119 -17.06 2.20 -12.72
CA THR A 119 -17.48 3.45 -13.33
C THR A 119 -16.98 3.48 -14.77
N VAL A 120 -17.90 3.48 -15.73
CA VAL A 120 -17.58 3.79 -17.12
C VAL A 120 -17.49 5.31 -17.26
N LEU A 121 -16.44 5.80 -17.91
CA LEU A 121 -16.32 7.22 -18.23
C LEU A 121 -17.51 7.64 -19.11
N ARG A 122 -18.40 8.46 -18.55
CA ARG A 122 -19.49 9.10 -19.29
C ARG A 122 -19.05 10.53 -19.63
N LEU A 123 -18.93 10.85 -20.92
CA LEU A 123 -18.57 12.20 -21.38
C LEU A 123 -19.64 13.23 -21.00
N TYR A 124 -20.89 12.78 -20.82
CA TYR A 124 -22.01 13.62 -20.39
C TYR A 124 -22.74 12.95 -19.21
N PRO A 125 -23.07 13.69 -18.14
CA PRO A 125 -23.91 13.17 -17.07
C PRO A 125 -25.33 12.92 -17.59
N GLU A 126 -25.91 11.78 -17.22
CA GLU A 126 -27.34 11.53 -17.50
C GLU A 126 -28.20 12.54 -16.72
N PRO A 127 -29.29 13.02 -17.33
CA PRO A 127 -30.23 13.88 -16.61
C PRO A 127 -30.78 13.08 -15.43
N GLN A 128 -30.46 13.54 -14.21
CA GLN A 128 -31.01 12.95 -12.99
C GLN A 128 -32.54 12.97 -13.09
N PRO A 129 -33.24 11.84 -12.87
CA PRO A 129 -34.68 11.83 -12.85
C PRO A 129 -35.12 12.83 -11.76
N LYS A 130 -35.91 13.83 -12.15
CA LYS A 130 -36.42 14.84 -11.23
C LYS A 130 -37.08 14.09 -10.07
N SER A 131 -36.52 14.25 -8.87
CA SER A 131 -37.12 13.69 -7.66
C SER A 131 -38.55 14.24 -7.58
N LYS A 132 -39.53 13.33 -7.55
CA LYS A 132 -40.90 13.71 -7.22
C LYS A 132 -40.86 14.15 -5.76
N MET A 133 -40.73 15.46 -5.51
CA MET A 133 -40.89 15.99 -4.17
C MET A 133 -42.24 15.50 -3.64
N PRO A 134 -42.31 14.92 -2.42
CA PRO A 134 -43.59 14.59 -1.83
C PRO A 134 -44.42 15.87 -1.72
N ALA A 135 -45.66 15.81 -2.21
CA ALA A 135 -46.57 16.95 -2.18
C ALA A 135 -46.70 17.48 -0.75
N LYS A 136 -46.56 18.81 -0.60
CA LYS A 136 -46.72 19.51 0.66
C LYS A 136 -48.15 19.23 1.20
N PRO A 137 -48.31 18.61 2.38
CA PRO A 137 -49.65 18.37 2.91
C PRO A 137 -50.34 19.71 3.17
N GLY A 138 -51.55 19.84 2.63
CA GLY A 138 -52.32 21.07 2.57
C GLY A 138 -52.60 21.68 3.95
N ALA A 139 -52.62 23.01 3.99
CA ALA A 139 -53.11 23.79 5.11
C ALA A 139 -54.57 23.39 5.41
N ARG A 140 -54.81 22.89 6.63
CA ARG A 140 -56.15 22.63 7.17
C ARG A 140 -56.88 23.97 7.29
N GLY A 141 -57.94 24.14 6.50
CA GLY A 141 -58.88 25.25 6.62
C GLY A 141 -59.51 25.29 8.02
N GLY A 142 -59.51 26.48 8.61
CA GLY A 142 -60.22 26.78 9.84
C GLY A 142 -61.74 26.67 9.65
N ARG A 143 -62.40 26.26 10.73
CA ARG A 143 -63.82 26.51 10.96
C ARG A 143 -63.94 27.61 12.00
#